data_AF-A0AAP5H9C3-F1
#
_entry.id   AF-A0AAP5H9C3-F1
#
_cell.length_a   1.000
_cell.length_b   1.000
_cell.length_c   1.000
_cell.angle_alpha   90.00
_cell.angle_beta   90.00
_cell.angle_gamma   90.00
#
_symmetry.space_group_name_H-M   'P 1'
#
loop_
_entity.id
_entity.type
_entity.pdbx_description
1 polymer ?
#
loop_
_entity_poly.entity_id
_entity_poly.type
_entity_poly.pdbx_seq_one_letter_code
_entity_poly.pdbx_strand_id
1 'polypeptide(L)'
;MINDVMYSLNDSRSDATPIEPELIGDKVGEVKFTLSEQACSDHVVQNGDAAFLSVGTSIYELNGYRPQFRVVANDRMYQVSDNPKAETMGDLMDIASKVEKISLESGNDGSIIGDFPQEATAEFVNELLHLPYVGFDEVYKKAKHDYGIFLRVHLRDGTSMRMVYYPKANAFSAGAFGTERLNELIVTQRQRIKSAAGM
;
A
#
# COMPACT_ATOMS: atom_id res chain seq x y z
N MET A 1 14.17 -5.24 -4.16
CA MET A 1 13.55 -6.55 -3.82
C MET A 1 14.34 -7.18 -2.69
N ILE A 2 13.68 -7.70 -1.66
CA ILE A 2 14.30 -8.49 -0.59
C ILE A 2 13.39 -9.67 -0.26
N ASN A 3 13.94 -10.88 -0.22
CA ASN A 3 13.23 -12.14 -0.01
C ASN A 3 12.01 -12.33 -0.94
N ASP A 4 12.19 -11.93 -2.20
CA ASP A 4 11.20 -11.91 -3.29
C ASP A 4 10.07 -10.90 -3.10
N VAL A 5 10.17 -10.03 -2.09
CA VAL A 5 9.21 -8.96 -1.83
C VAL A 5 9.70 -7.67 -2.46
N MET A 6 8.81 -7.01 -3.18
CA MET A 6 9.03 -5.70 -3.76
C MET A 6 8.51 -4.62 -2.83
N TYR A 7 9.31 -3.57 -2.65
CA TYR A 7 8.96 -2.43 -1.83
C TYR A 7 9.07 -1.16 -2.63
N SER A 8 8.21 -0.20 -2.33
CA SER A 8 8.18 1.12 -2.93
C SER A 8 8.14 2.18 -1.83
N LEU A 9 8.76 3.32 -2.10
CA LEU A 9 8.65 4.47 -1.21
C LEU A 9 7.18 4.94 -1.24
N ASN A 10 6.58 5.12 -0.07
CA ASN A 10 5.24 5.65 0.02
C ASN A 10 5.29 7.18 -0.16
N ASP A 11 4.73 7.69 -1.26
CA ASP A 11 4.90 9.09 -1.71
C ASP A 11 4.03 10.12 -0.92
N SER A 12 3.43 9.73 0.21
CA SER A 12 2.76 10.71 1.08
C SER A 12 3.82 11.54 1.82
N ARG A 13 3.76 12.87 1.67
CA ARG A 13 4.64 13.84 2.36
C ARG A 13 4.72 13.64 3.88
N SER A 14 3.75 12.98 4.50
CA SER A 14 3.73 12.59 5.91
C SER A 14 4.75 11.50 6.28
N ASP A 15 5.15 10.68 5.33
CA ASP A 15 5.99 9.49 5.53
C ASP A 15 7.46 9.75 5.15
N ALA A 16 7.78 10.98 4.73
CA ALA A 16 9.12 11.43 4.37
C ALA A 16 9.94 11.90 5.59
N THR A 17 9.38 11.81 6.80
CA THR A 17 10.11 12.10 8.05
C THR A 17 11.11 10.98 8.30
N PRO A 18 12.36 11.30 8.70
CA PRO A 18 13.30 10.28 9.15
C PRO A 18 12.66 9.36 10.18
N ILE A 19 12.86 8.05 10.03
CA ILE A 19 12.37 7.07 11.00
C ILE A 19 13.19 7.21 12.28
N GLU A 20 12.49 7.37 13.41
CA GLU A 20 13.13 7.42 14.72
C GLU A 20 13.99 6.17 14.96
N PRO A 21 15.24 6.29 15.44
CA PRO A 21 16.16 5.16 15.57
C PRO A 21 15.60 3.98 16.38
N GLU A 22 14.73 4.25 17.34
CA GLU A 22 14.08 3.26 18.21
C GLU A 22 13.09 2.35 17.46
N LEU A 23 12.59 2.82 16.31
CA LEU A 23 11.70 2.05 15.43
C LEU A 23 12.45 1.18 14.44
N ILE A 24 13.78 1.28 14.36
CA ILE A 24 14.61 0.47 13.47
C ILE A 24 14.96 -0.84 14.19
N GLY A 25 14.57 -1.96 13.59
CA GLY A 25 14.82 -3.30 14.11
C GLY A 25 16.06 -3.96 13.49
N ASP A 26 16.02 -5.29 13.41
CA ASP A 26 17.14 -6.08 12.92
C ASP A 26 17.39 -5.88 11.41
N LYS A 27 18.61 -6.15 10.95
CA LYS A 27 18.94 -6.14 9.53
C LYS A 27 18.31 -7.34 8.83
N VAL A 28 17.48 -7.07 7.82
CA VAL A 28 16.81 -8.11 7.00
C VAL A 28 17.39 -8.25 5.60
N GLY A 29 18.23 -7.31 5.19
CA GLY A 29 18.82 -7.35 3.85
C GLY A 29 19.85 -6.25 3.61
N GLU A 30 20.38 -6.25 2.39
CA GLU A 30 21.32 -5.25 1.91
C GLU A 30 21.16 -5.10 0.40
N VAL A 31 21.33 -3.88 -0.09
CA VAL A 31 21.36 -3.58 -1.51
C VAL A 31 22.65 -4.09 -2.13
N LYS A 32 22.53 -4.91 -3.16
CA LYS A 32 23.64 -5.52 -3.90
C LYS A 32 23.80 -4.95 -5.31
N PHE A 33 22.77 -4.30 -5.84
CA PHE A 33 22.76 -3.73 -7.18
C PHE A 33 21.81 -2.53 -7.29
N THR A 34 22.23 -1.50 -8.02
CA THR A 34 21.44 -0.27 -8.23
C THR A 34 21.00 -0.17 -9.70
N LEU A 35 19.69 -0.18 -9.96
CA LEU A 35 19.16 -0.25 -11.33
C LEU A 35 19.38 1.04 -12.13
N SER A 36 19.16 2.22 -11.53
CA SER A 36 19.10 3.51 -12.24
C SER A 36 20.36 3.89 -13.01
N GLU A 37 21.48 3.24 -12.74
CA GLU A 37 22.78 3.53 -13.35
C GLU A 37 23.40 2.31 -14.07
N GLN A 38 22.85 1.11 -13.89
CA GLN A 38 23.55 -0.13 -14.23
C GLN A 38 22.69 -1.16 -14.96
N ALA A 39 21.35 -1.04 -14.96
CA ALA A 39 20.47 -2.02 -15.56
C ALA A 39 20.24 -1.78 -17.06
N CYS A 40 20.46 -2.81 -17.88
CA CYS A 40 19.95 -2.87 -19.24
C CYS A 40 18.43 -3.08 -19.27
N SER A 41 17.79 -2.83 -20.42
CA SER A 41 16.32 -2.92 -20.57
C SER A 41 15.73 -4.32 -20.33
N ASP A 42 16.55 -5.36 -20.39
CA ASP A 42 16.18 -6.77 -20.18
C ASP A 42 16.52 -7.28 -18.77
N HIS A 43 16.96 -6.40 -17.86
CA HIS A 43 17.27 -6.78 -16.49
C HIS A 43 16.03 -7.30 -15.75
N VAL A 44 16.14 -8.52 -15.22
CA VAL A 44 15.11 -9.11 -14.35
C VAL A 44 15.48 -8.80 -12.91
N VAL A 45 14.58 -8.12 -12.20
CA VAL A 45 14.78 -7.71 -10.80
C VAL A 45 15.00 -8.92 -9.89
N GLN A 46 16.01 -8.85 -9.04
CA GLN A 46 16.42 -9.93 -8.12
C GLN A 46 16.59 -9.44 -6.69
N ASN A 47 16.72 -10.37 -5.75
CA ASN A 47 16.99 -10.05 -4.34
C ASN A 47 18.29 -9.25 -4.16
N GLY A 48 18.17 -8.08 -3.51
CA GLY A 48 19.27 -7.12 -3.34
C GLY A 48 19.23 -5.99 -4.37
N ASP A 49 18.38 -6.03 -5.38
CA ASP A 49 18.23 -4.93 -6.32
C ASP A 49 17.44 -3.78 -5.70
N ALA A 50 17.89 -2.56 -5.94
CA ALA A 50 17.16 -1.34 -5.63
C ALA A 50 17.17 -0.39 -6.83
N ALA A 51 16.06 0.31 -7.02
CA ALA A 51 15.96 1.28 -8.12
C ALA A 51 17.00 2.40 -7.99
N PHE A 52 17.15 2.95 -6.78
CA PHE A 52 17.96 4.16 -6.52
C PHE A 52 18.87 4.08 -5.29
N LEU A 53 18.73 3.08 -4.43
CA LEU A 53 19.59 2.94 -3.26
C LEU A 53 20.96 2.43 -3.70
N SER A 54 22.03 2.96 -3.12
CA SER A 54 23.40 2.56 -3.42
C SER A 54 23.72 1.17 -2.87
N VAL A 55 24.57 0.43 -3.57
CA VAL A 55 25.15 -0.84 -3.10
C VAL A 55 25.75 -0.70 -1.70
N GLY A 56 25.51 -1.69 -0.84
CA GLY A 56 25.92 -1.69 0.57
C GLY A 56 24.92 -1.04 1.53
N THR A 57 23.86 -0.41 1.02
CA THR A 57 22.79 0.14 1.86
C THR A 57 22.10 -1.00 2.61
N SER A 58 22.15 -0.96 3.94
CA SER A 58 21.46 -1.96 4.78
C SER A 58 19.97 -1.69 4.85
N ILE A 59 19.20 -2.77 4.93
CA ILE A 59 17.73 -2.76 5.00
C ILE A 59 17.33 -3.41 6.31
N TYR A 60 16.49 -2.72 7.08
CA TYR A 60 16.12 -3.08 8.44
C TYR A 60 14.62 -3.31 8.57
N GLU A 61 14.22 -4.02 9.62
CA GLU A 61 12.82 -4.09 10.04
C GLU A 61 12.33 -2.71 10.49
N LEU A 62 11.02 -2.47 10.32
CA LEU A 62 10.32 -1.41 11.03
C LEU A 62 9.59 -2.05 12.21
N ASN A 63 10.07 -1.78 13.43
CA ASN A 63 9.49 -2.33 14.66
C ASN A 63 7.98 -2.03 14.72
N GLY A 64 7.20 -3.07 15.05
CA GLY A 64 5.74 -3.01 15.05
C GLY A 64 5.08 -3.48 13.73
N TYR A 65 5.86 -3.78 12.70
CA TYR A 65 5.37 -4.37 11.45
C TYR A 65 6.15 -5.60 11.03
N ARG A 66 5.49 -6.50 10.30
CA ARG A 66 6.15 -7.58 9.56
C ARG A 66 7.09 -7.00 8.49
N PRO A 67 8.31 -7.53 8.34
CA PRO A 67 9.25 -7.07 7.31
C PRO A 67 8.70 -7.22 5.90
N GLN A 68 7.84 -8.22 5.65
CA GLN A 68 7.18 -8.42 4.35
C GLN A 68 6.19 -7.30 3.99
N PHE A 69 5.80 -6.46 4.95
CA PHE A 69 4.93 -5.31 4.73
C PHE A 69 5.71 -4.00 4.69
N ARG A 70 6.60 -3.75 5.66
CA ARG A 70 7.40 -2.52 5.74
C ARG A 70 8.83 -2.78 6.17
N VAL A 71 9.76 -2.04 5.56
CA VAL A 71 11.18 -2.04 5.88
C VAL A 71 11.72 -0.61 5.93
N VAL A 72 12.87 -0.43 6.56
CA VAL A 72 13.59 0.84 6.62
C VAL A 72 14.89 0.75 5.85
N ALA A 73 15.20 1.75 5.03
CA ALA A 73 16.50 1.92 4.41
C ALA A 73 16.83 3.40 4.29
N ASN A 74 18.06 3.80 4.65
CA ASN A 74 18.51 5.19 4.60
C ASN A 74 17.52 6.15 5.30
N ASP A 75 17.10 5.78 6.52
CA ASP A 75 16.14 6.48 7.39
C ASP A 75 14.74 6.71 6.80
N ARG A 76 14.39 5.98 5.73
CA ARG A 76 13.07 6.05 5.08
C ARG A 76 12.34 4.73 5.16
N MET A 77 11.03 4.80 5.32
CA MET A 77 10.14 3.64 5.28
C MET A 77 9.75 3.31 3.84
N TYR A 78 9.86 2.04 3.51
CA TYR A 78 9.40 1.46 2.26
C TYR A 78 8.30 0.45 2.57
N GLN A 79 7.25 0.47 1.76
CA GLN A 79 6.10 -0.42 1.91
C GLN A 79 6.03 -1.39 0.75
N VAL A 80 5.54 -2.59 1.01
CA VAL A 80 5.33 -3.62 0.01
C VAL A 80 4.46 -3.11 -1.14
N SER A 81 4.88 -3.44 -2.35
CA SER A 81 4.11 -3.26 -3.59
C SER A 81 3.75 -4.58 -4.26
N ASP A 82 4.55 -5.62 -4.04
CA ASP A 82 4.28 -6.98 -4.51
C ASP A 82 4.91 -8.02 -3.58
N ASN A 83 4.19 -9.10 -3.30
CA ASN A 83 4.69 -10.24 -2.54
C ASN A 83 4.12 -11.54 -3.12
N PRO A 84 4.90 -12.32 -3.89
CA PRO A 84 4.43 -13.55 -4.53
C PRO A 84 4.07 -14.67 -3.53
N LYS A 85 4.41 -14.50 -2.25
CA LYS A 85 4.08 -15.45 -1.16
C LYS A 85 2.79 -15.08 -0.42
N ALA A 86 2.18 -13.94 -0.73
CA ALA A 86 0.91 -13.53 -0.11
C ALA A 86 -0.25 -14.31 -0.74
N GLU A 87 -1.10 -14.93 0.08
CA GLU A 87 -2.33 -15.58 -0.38
C GLU A 87 -3.53 -14.64 -0.27
N THR A 88 -3.50 -13.76 0.72
CA THR A 88 -4.54 -12.76 1.00
C THR A 88 -3.96 -11.36 1.06
N MET A 89 -4.84 -10.35 0.96
CA MET A 89 -4.49 -8.98 1.27
C MET A 89 -4.00 -8.81 2.71
N GLY A 90 -4.44 -9.67 3.65
CA GLY A 90 -3.92 -9.73 5.02
C GLY A 90 -2.49 -10.26 5.12
N ASP A 91 -2.04 -11.11 4.19
CA ASP A 91 -0.64 -11.55 4.13
C ASP A 91 0.26 -10.48 3.51
N LEU A 92 -0.27 -9.75 2.53
CA LEU A 92 0.39 -8.60 1.93
C LEU A 92 0.50 -7.44 2.92
N MET A 93 -0.61 -7.10 3.59
CA MET A 93 -0.74 -5.90 4.41
C MET A 93 -0.91 -6.24 5.89
N ASP A 94 0.05 -5.79 6.71
CA ASP A 94 0.01 -5.99 8.15
C ASP A 94 -0.74 -4.84 8.86
N ILE A 95 -2.07 -4.74 8.65
CA ILE A 95 -2.88 -3.58 9.11
C ILE A 95 -4.12 -3.90 9.96
N ALA A 96 -4.44 -5.18 10.24
CA ALA A 96 -5.71 -5.64 10.83
C ALA A 96 -6.17 -4.95 12.13
N SER A 97 -5.26 -4.32 12.87
CA SER A 97 -5.58 -3.54 14.08
C SER A 97 -4.82 -2.22 14.17
N LYS A 98 -4.24 -1.80 13.04
CA LYS A 98 -3.37 -0.63 12.96
C LYS A 98 -4.03 0.53 12.22
N VAL A 99 -5.18 0.31 11.60
CA VAL A 99 -5.96 1.38 10.95
C VAL A 99 -6.62 2.27 12.01
N GLU A 100 -6.44 3.58 11.85
CA GLU A 100 -7.11 4.62 12.60
C GLU A 100 -8.41 5.03 11.89
N LYS A 101 -8.32 5.38 10.61
CA LYS A 101 -9.47 5.79 9.79
C LYS A 101 -9.21 5.59 8.30
N ILE A 102 -10.30 5.62 7.53
CA ILE A 102 -10.26 5.65 6.07
C ILE A 102 -10.87 6.95 5.57
N SER A 103 -10.18 7.61 4.66
CA SER A 103 -10.62 8.87 4.07
C SER A 103 -10.81 8.72 2.57
N LEU A 104 -11.83 9.39 2.05
CA LEU A 104 -12.01 9.58 0.62
C LEU A 104 -11.09 10.70 0.14
N GLU A 105 -10.26 10.41 -0.85
CA GLU A 105 -9.40 11.39 -1.53
C GLU A 105 -10.03 11.87 -2.83
N SER A 106 -9.81 13.15 -3.14
CA SER A 106 -10.02 13.73 -4.46
C SER A 106 -9.04 13.11 -5.47
N GLY A 107 -9.58 12.61 -6.58
CA GLY A 107 -8.78 12.11 -7.69
C GLY A 107 -8.05 13.20 -8.48
N ASN A 108 -8.40 14.47 -8.27
CA ASN A 108 -7.83 15.60 -9.01
C ASN A 108 -6.54 16.12 -8.36
N ASP A 109 -6.53 16.25 -7.04
CA ASP A 109 -5.47 16.94 -6.29
C ASP A 109 -5.01 16.19 -5.02
N GLY A 110 -5.61 15.03 -4.73
CA GLY A 110 -5.27 14.22 -3.54
C GLY A 110 -5.77 14.80 -2.22
N SER A 111 -6.57 15.87 -2.24
CA SER A 111 -7.14 16.44 -1.02
C SER A 111 -8.12 15.47 -0.35
N ILE A 112 -8.17 15.50 0.99
CA ILE A 112 -9.16 14.72 1.75
C ILE A 112 -10.52 15.39 1.63
N ILE A 113 -11.51 14.62 1.16
CA ILE A 113 -12.90 15.07 1.03
C ILE A 113 -13.64 14.83 2.36
N GLY A 114 -13.43 13.68 2.97
CA GLY A 114 -14.08 13.30 4.20
C GLY A 114 -13.80 11.85 4.59
N ASP A 115 -14.19 11.51 5.82
CA ASP A 115 -13.85 10.24 6.45
C ASP A 115 -15.03 9.26 6.44
N PHE A 116 -14.69 7.98 6.33
CA PHE A 116 -15.62 6.89 6.61
C PHE A 116 -15.98 6.91 8.10
N PRO A 117 -17.23 6.59 8.49
CA PRO A 117 -17.57 6.36 9.89
C PRO A 117 -16.72 5.22 10.46
N GLN A 118 -16.57 5.17 11.79
CA GLN A 118 -15.70 4.19 12.44
C GLN A 118 -16.16 2.75 12.16
N GLU A 119 -17.48 2.49 12.15
CA GLU A 119 -18.03 1.18 11.85
C GLU A 119 -17.72 0.75 10.41
N ALA A 120 -17.85 1.68 9.45
CA ALA A 120 -17.54 1.42 8.04
C ALA A 120 -16.03 1.21 7.82
N THR A 121 -15.18 1.90 8.60
CA THR A 121 -13.73 1.67 8.58
C THR A 121 -13.41 0.25 9.05
N ALA A 122 -13.99 -0.18 10.18
CA ALA A 122 -13.77 -1.52 10.71
C ALA A 122 -14.27 -2.61 9.74
N GLU A 123 -15.46 -2.42 9.17
CA GLU A 123 -16.02 -3.33 8.17
C GLU A 123 -15.15 -3.40 6.92
N PHE A 124 -14.71 -2.25 6.39
CA PHE A 124 -13.83 -2.18 5.24
C PHE A 124 -12.54 -2.98 5.47
N VAL A 125 -11.86 -2.76 6.61
CA VAL A 125 -10.60 -3.43 6.92
C VAL A 125 -10.82 -4.93 7.06
N ASN A 126 -11.90 -5.34 7.73
CA ASN A 126 -12.25 -6.74 7.86
C ASN A 126 -12.50 -7.39 6.49
N GLU A 127 -13.32 -6.81 5.62
CA GLU A 127 -13.58 -7.35 4.29
C GLU A 127 -12.32 -7.36 3.41
N LEU A 128 -11.53 -6.29 3.42
CA LEU A 128 -10.33 -6.14 2.60
C LEU A 128 -9.31 -7.25 2.88
N LEU A 129 -8.98 -7.50 4.14
CA LEU A 129 -7.86 -8.38 4.50
C LEU A 129 -8.11 -9.85 4.20
N HIS A 130 -9.38 -10.25 4.04
CA HIS A 130 -9.75 -11.61 3.65
C HIS A 130 -9.80 -11.81 2.13
N LEU A 131 -9.62 -10.76 1.33
CA LEU A 131 -9.62 -10.90 -0.13
C LEU A 131 -8.41 -11.72 -0.59
N PRO A 132 -8.59 -12.67 -1.53
CA PRO A 132 -7.48 -13.34 -2.18
C PRO A 132 -6.58 -12.34 -2.91
N TYR A 133 -5.27 -12.49 -2.71
CA TYR A 133 -4.28 -11.71 -3.44
C TYR A 133 -3.94 -12.40 -4.76
N VAL A 134 -4.07 -11.66 -5.86
CA VAL A 134 -3.83 -12.13 -7.23
C VAL A 134 -2.75 -11.33 -7.96
N GLY A 135 -2.18 -10.31 -7.29
CA GLY A 135 -1.18 -9.42 -7.87
C GLY A 135 -1.77 -8.30 -8.74
N PHE A 136 -0.95 -7.27 -8.97
CA PHE A 136 -1.35 -6.08 -9.75
C PHE A 136 -1.75 -6.42 -11.19
N ASP A 137 -0.98 -7.29 -11.86
CA ASP A 137 -1.17 -7.59 -13.29
C ASP A 137 -2.54 -8.20 -13.59
N GLU A 138 -3.03 -9.10 -12.74
CA GLU A 138 -4.35 -9.71 -12.91
C GLU A 138 -5.49 -8.70 -12.73
N VAL A 139 -5.34 -7.77 -11.79
CA VAL A 139 -6.28 -6.67 -11.62
C VAL A 139 -6.22 -5.71 -12.81
N TYR A 140 -5.03 -5.32 -13.23
CA TYR A 140 -4.82 -4.33 -14.30
C TYR A 140 -5.48 -4.76 -15.62
N LYS A 141 -5.40 -6.05 -15.97
CA LYS A 141 -6.05 -6.63 -17.16
C LYS A 141 -7.55 -6.33 -17.22
N LYS A 142 -8.23 -6.30 -16.07
CA LYS A 142 -9.69 -6.04 -15.97
C LYS A 142 -10.04 -4.58 -15.70
N ALA A 143 -9.20 -3.87 -14.94
CA ALA A 143 -9.52 -2.55 -14.39
C ALA A 143 -8.99 -1.36 -15.21
N LYS A 144 -8.12 -1.56 -16.21
CA LYS A 144 -7.42 -0.49 -16.96
C LYS A 144 -8.28 0.63 -17.59
N HIS A 145 -9.59 0.41 -17.76
CA HIS A 145 -10.52 1.40 -18.32
C HIS A 145 -11.58 1.88 -17.32
N ASP A 146 -11.43 1.50 -16.05
CA ASP A 146 -12.32 1.93 -14.98
C ASP A 146 -11.82 3.22 -14.33
N TYR A 147 -12.75 3.98 -13.73
CA TYR A 147 -12.39 5.15 -12.94
C TYR A 147 -11.96 4.73 -11.53
N GLY A 148 -10.97 5.42 -10.96
CA GLY A 148 -10.50 5.16 -9.60
C GLY A 148 -11.30 5.90 -8.54
N ILE A 149 -11.67 5.21 -7.47
CA ILE A 149 -11.98 5.79 -6.16
C ILE A 149 -10.70 5.73 -5.34
N PHE A 150 -10.25 6.88 -4.87
CA PHE A 150 -9.01 7.00 -4.11
C PHE A 150 -9.31 7.02 -2.62
N LEU A 151 -8.70 6.08 -1.90
CA LEU A 151 -8.87 5.90 -0.47
C LEU A 151 -7.52 6.11 0.21
N ARG A 152 -7.52 6.86 1.31
CA ARG A 152 -6.39 6.97 2.23
C ARG A 152 -6.67 6.08 3.43
N VAL A 153 -5.75 5.19 3.74
CA VAL A 153 -5.78 4.42 5.00
C VAL A 153 -4.79 5.07 5.96
N HIS A 154 -5.31 5.69 7.01
CA HIS A 154 -4.49 6.25 8.08
C HIS A 154 -4.21 5.16 9.11
N LEU A 155 -2.95 5.03 9.53
CA LEU A 155 -2.53 4.10 10.57
C LEU A 155 -2.26 4.85 11.87
N ARG A 156 -2.40 4.14 12.99
CA ARG A 156 -2.24 4.67 14.36
C ARG A 156 -0.83 5.17 14.67
N ASP A 157 0.16 4.80 13.86
CA ASP A 157 1.54 5.29 13.95
C ASP A 157 1.75 6.64 13.24
N GLY A 158 0.68 7.25 12.70
CA GLY A 158 0.70 8.51 11.98
C GLY A 158 1.03 8.39 10.49
N THR A 159 1.42 7.21 10.01
CA THR A 159 1.65 6.95 8.58
C THR A 159 0.33 6.70 7.86
N SER A 160 0.36 6.71 6.52
CA SER A 160 -0.85 6.39 5.75
C SER A 160 -0.52 5.80 4.39
N MET A 161 -1.39 4.96 3.82
CA MET A 161 -1.20 4.42 2.47
C MET A 161 -2.36 4.75 1.53
N ARG A 162 -2.06 4.88 0.24
CA ARG A 162 -3.07 5.05 -0.80
C ARG A 162 -3.57 3.71 -1.28
N MET A 163 -4.87 3.61 -1.49
CA MET A 163 -5.45 2.53 -2.27
C MET A 163 -6.32 3.12 -3.37
N VAL A 164 -6.24 2.51 -4.55
CA VAL A 164 -7.14 2.82 -5.66
C VAL A 164 -8.11 1.66 -5.79
N TYR A 165 -9.40 1.98 -5.75
CA TYR A 165 -10.48 1.04 -5.93
C TYR A 165 -11.24 1.33 -7.24
N TYR A 166 -11.43 0.30 -8.06
CA TYR A 166 -12.09 0.36 -9.36
C TYR A 166 -13.49 -0.26 -9.24
N PRO A 167 -14.56 0.54 -9.15
CA PRO A 167 -15.87 0.07 -8.74
C PRO A 167 -16.61 -0.75 -9.81
N LYS A 168 -16.35 -0.55 -11.12
CA LYS A 168 -16.92 -1.41 -12.17
C LYS A 168 -16.20 -2.75 -12.23
N ALA A 169 -14.88 -2.74 -12.08
CA ALA A 169 -14.09 -3.97 -12.05
C ALA A 169 -14.18 -4.72 -10.71
N ASN A 170 -14.72 -4.06 -9.68
CA ASN A 170 -14.69 -4.49 -8.29
C ASN A 170 -13.29 -4.94 -7.88
N ALA A 171 -12.31 -4.04 -7.96
CA ALA A 171 -10.91 -4.40 -7.78
C ALA A 171 -10.08 -3.31 -7.11
N PHE A 172 -9.08 -3.71 -6.34
CA PHE A 172 -8.06 -2.84 -5.77
C PHE A 172 -6.79 -2.92 -6.60
N SER A 173 -6.21 -1.76 -6.93
CA SER A 173 -4.90 -1.69 -7.59
C SER A 173 -3.80 -2.40 -6.79
N ALA A 174 -4.00 -2.63 -5.50
CA ALA A 174 -3.07 -3.40 -4.67
C ALA A 174 -3.10 -4.92 -4.94
N GLY A 175 -3.91 -5.41 -5.89
CA GLY A 175 -3.83 -6.80 -6.37
C GLY A 175 -4.91 -7.73 -5.85
N ALA A 176 -6.13 -7.25 -5.63
CA ALA A 176 -7.27 -8.08 -5.23
C ALA A 176 -8.59 -7.66 -5.89
N PHE A 177 -9.49 -8.62 -6.08
CA PHE A 177 -10.89 -8.37 -6.44
C PHE A 177 -11.73 -8.29 -5.17
N GLY A 178 -12.60 -7.28 -5.07
CA GLY A 178 -13.49 -7.09 -3.93
C GLY A 178 -14.71 -8.02 -3.94
N THR A 179 -15.44 -8.02 -2.83
CA THR A 179 -16.77 -8.64 -2.72
C THR A 179 -17.85 -7.65 -3.14
N GLU A 180 -19.07 -8.12 -3.42
CA GLU A 180 -20.22 -7.24 -3.67
C GLU A 180 -20.47 -6.32 -2.46
N ARG A 181 -20.42 -6.88 -1.26
CA ARG A 181 -20.55 -6.13 -0.01
C ARG A 181 -19.51 -5.02 0.14
N LEU A 182 -18.24 -5.30 -0.16
CA LEU A 182 -17.18 -4.29 -0.08
C LEU A 182 -17.36 -3.20 -1.15
N ASN A 183 -17.84 -3.56 -2.35
CA ASN A 183 -18.19 -2.60 -3.38
C ASN A 183 -19.29 -1.64 -2.90
N GLU A 184 -20.40 -2.19 -2.41
CA GLU A 184 -21.52 -1.43 -1.88
C GLU A 184 -21.06 -0.50 -0.76
N LEU A 185 -20.29 -1.01 0.21
CA LEU A 185 -19.74 -0.21 1.29
C LEU A 185 -18.97 1.00 0.77
N ILE A 186 -18.01 0.80 -0.13
CA ILE A 186 -17.16 1.89 -0.66
C ILE A 186 -17.99 2.91 -1.45
N VAL A 187 -18.90 2.44 -2.31
CA VAL A 187 -19.71 3.31 -3.17
C VAL A 187 -20.70 4.12 -2.32
N THR A 188 -21.35 3.50 -1.35
CA THR A 188 -22.26 4.17 -0.41
C THR A 188 -21.52 5.21 0.43
N GLN A 189 -20.35 4.87 0.98
CA GLN A 189 -19.56 5.84 1.75
C GLN A 189 -19.10 7.01 0.88
N ARG A 190 -18.66 6.75 -0.36
CA ARG A 190 -18.30 7.80 -1.31
C ARG A 190 -19.47 8.74 -1.59
N GLN A 191 -20.66 8.20 -1.86
CA GLN A 191 -21.86 9.01 -2.11
C GLN A 191 -22.20 9.88 -0.89
N ARG A 192 -22.26 9.27 0.30
CA ARG A 192 -22.53 9.96 1.57
C ARG A 192 -21.55 11.12 1.79
N ILE A 193 -20.26 10.86 1.65
CA ILE A 193 -19.20 11.86 1.87
C ILE A 193 -19.30 12.99 0.85
N LYS A 194 -19.51 12.69 -0.44
CA LYS A 194 -19.66 13.72 -1.48
C LYS A 194 -20.89 14.58 -1.27
N SER A 195 -22.04 13.98 -0.96
CA SER A 195 -23.26 14.73 -0.66
C SER A 195 -23.09 15.64 0.55
N ALA A 196 -22.42 15.17 1.61
CA ALA A 196 -22.12 16.00 2.79
C ALA A 196 -21.16 17.18 2.46
N ALA A 197 -20.30 17.04 1.46
CA ALA A 197 -19.39 18.06 0.98
C ALA A 197 -19.97 18.97 -0.13
N GLY A 198 -21.23 18.76 -0.53
CA GLY A 198 -21.87 19.53 -1.60
C GLY A 198 -21.36 19.22 -3.02
N MET A 199 -20.90 17.98 -3.24
CA MET A 199 -20.35 17.47 -4.51
C MET A 199 -21.20 16.41 -5.19
#